data_AF-A0ABD0Q9L1-F1
#
_entry.id   AF-A0ABD0Q9L1-F1
#
_cell.length_a   1.000
_cell.length_b   1.000
_cell.length_c   1.000
_cell.angle_alpha   90.00
_cell.angle_beta   90.00
_cell.angle_gamma   90.00
#
_symmetry.space_group_name_H-M   'P 1'
#
loop_
_entity.id
_entity.type
_entity.pdbx_description
1 polymer ?
#
loop_
_entity_poly.entity_id
_entity_poly.type
_entity_poly.pdbx_seq_one_letter_code
_entity_poly.pdbx_strand_id
1 'polypeptide(L)'
;ECLEDIRRSLEAGYPSHLQDKLRARQTACLNQLKKLEKSNQPTTNHQTPPCQKSRNTCISPGVSVYFSPEKGRHILAMENKPAGEVVLEDEAFCCVLIPSTNKAGKMFDTEDRHCHHCLNQSLSFVPCPNCSYVRYCGESCRKDAWEHWHQWECPVGADLLAIGVFGHLALRVALKAGQNEVKRVKNSTSQDNVTCSSNKSDSPVKLSLGDPYRESSDHADCYHGSSYMGIYSLLPHVAQHSPSSHFLLAITMAVLYRRLQDGPPPDKWASCEDKGVSGTWQPEMNMLGATALRHMMQLRCNAQAVTAVMVK
;
A
#
# COMPACT_ATOMS: atom_id res chain seq x y z
N GLU A 1 -22.80 2.65 12.44
CA GLU A 1 -22.72 2.94 10.99
C GLU A 1 -23.95 3.70 10.48
N CYS A 2 -25.17 3.13 10.47
CA CYS A 2 -26.34 3.85 9.91
C CYS A 2 -26.63 5.23 10.54
N LEU A 3 -26.51 5.37 11.88
CA LEU A 3 -26.67 6.66 12.55
C LEU A 3 -25.62 7.70 12.10
N GLU A 4 -24.42 7.22 11.78
CA GLU A 4 -23.31 8.05 11.30
C GLU A 4 -23.53 8.51 9.86
N ASP A 5 -24.10 7.65 9.00
CA ASP A 5 -24.54 8.03 7.65
C ASP A 5 -25.62 9.10 7.67
N ILE A 6 -26.58 8.97 8.59
CA ILE A 6 -27.64 9.97 8.78
C ILE A 6 -27.03 11.30 9.22
N ARG A 7 -26.14 11.30 10.21
CA ARG A 7 -25.44 12.51 10.68
C ARG A 7 -24.70 13.21 9.53
N ARG A 8 -23.87 12.46 8.80
CA ARG A 8 -23.10 12.99 7.65
C ARG A 8 -23.99 13.51 6.53
N SER A 9 -25.09 12.82 6.23
CA SER A 9 -26.05 13.28 5.22
C SER A 9 -26.64 14.64 5.61
N LEU A 10 -27.04 14.81 6.88
CA LEU A 10 -27.59 16.07 7.38
C LEU A 10 -26.55 17.19 7.33
N GLU A 11 -25.31 16.93 7.73
CA GLU A 11 -24.20 17.89 7.66
C GLU A 11 -23.85 18.31 6.23
N ALA A 12 -24.01 17.40 5.26
CA ALA A 12 -23.82 17.67 3.85
C ALA A 12 -25.01 18.41 3.19
N GLY A 13 -25.98 18.90 3.98
CA GLY A 13 -27.11 19.68 3.46
C GLY A 13 -28.23 18.83 2.87
N TYR A 14 -28.59 17.71 3.50
CA TYR A 14 -29.68 16.85 3.03
C TYR A 14 -30.99 17.64 2.77
N PRO A 15 -31.70 17.39 1.65
CA PRO A 15 -32.89 18.16 1.29
C PRO A 15 -33.94 18.20 2.41
N SER A 16 -34.36 19.41 2.81
CA SER A 16 -35.27 19.65 3.94
C SER A 16 -36.55 18.82 3.86
N HIS A 17 -37.19 18.79 2.69
CA HIS A 17 -38.42 18.03 2.43
C HIS A 17 -38.26 16.49 2.51
N LEU A 18 -37.03 15.97 2.61
CA LEU A 18 -36.76 14.54 2.80
C LEU A 18 -36.21 14.21 4.18
N GLN A 19 -35.94 15.21 5.04
CA GLN A 19 -35.33 14.99 6.35
C GLN A 19 -36.19 14.10 7.26
N ASP A 20 -37.51 14.16 7.14
CA ASP A 20 -38.43 13.30 7.90
C ASP A 20 -38.15 11.81 7.64
N LYS A 21 -37.77 11.43 6.41
CA LYS A 21 -37.38 10.05 6.08
C LYS A 21 -36.11 9.64 6.83
N LEU A 22 -35.12 10.53 6.95
CA LEU A 22 -33.91 10.27 7.72
C LEU A 22 -34.21 10.19 9.22
N ARG A 23 -35.06 11.07 9.76
CA ARG A 23 -35.47 11.04 11.18
C ARG A 23 -36.23 9.77 11.53
N ALA A 24 -37.10 9.29 10.63
CA ALA A 24 -37.78 8.00 10.79
C ALA A 24 -36.76 6.84 10.86
N ARG A 25 -35.78 6.81 9.94
CA ARG A 25 -34.70 5.81 9.96
C ARG A 25 -33.84 5.91 11.23
N GLN A 26 -33.48 7.13 11.66
CA GLN A 26 -32.73 7.39 12.88
C GLN A 26 -33.44 6.79 14.10
N THR A 27 -34.75 7.04 14.20
CA THR A 27 -35.59 6.51 15.28
C THR A 27 -35.65 4.98 15.24
N ALA A 28 -35.81 4.39 14.06
CA ALA A 28 -35.81 2.94 13.88
C ALA A 28 -34.48 2.30 14.32
N CYS A 29 -33.35 2.89 13.96
CA CYS A 29 -32.02 2.42 14.38
C CYS A 29 -31.85 2.50 15.90
N LEU A 30 -32.22 3.63 16.52
CA LEU A 30 -32.13 3.78 17.99
C LEU A 30 -33.01 2.76 18.72
N ASN A 31 -34.20 2.46 18.18
CA ASN A 31 -35.08 1.44 18.74
C ASN A 31 -34.49 0.03 18.63
N GLN A 32 -33.80 -0.29 17.54
CA GLN A 32 -33.11 -1.56 17.38
C GLN A 32 -31.94 -1.71 18.37
N LEU A 33 -31.14 -0.66 18.57
CA LEU A 33 -30.05 -0.66 19.55
C LEU A 33 -30.59 -0.91 20.97
N LYS A 34 -31.65 -0.21 21.36
CA LYS A 34 -32.32 -0.43 22.66
C LYS A 34 -32.89 -1.85 22.83
N LYS A 35 -33.30 -2.51 21.74
CA LYS A 35 -33.77 -3.91 21.79
C LYS A 35 -32.61 -4.88 22.02
N LEU A 36 -31.45 -4.64 21.40
CA LEU A 36 -30.24 -5.44 21.60
C LEU A 36 -29.72 -5.32 23.03
N GLU A 37 -29.70 -4.10 23.58
CA GLU A 37 -29.30 -3.84 24.97
C GLU A 37 -30.20 -4.57 25.99
N LYS A 38 -31.51 -4.68 25.71
CA LYS A 38 -32.47 -5.39 26.56
C LYS A 38 -32.42 -6.92 26.44
N SER A 39 -31.76 -7.46 25.41
CA SER A 39 -31.75 -8.89 25.10
C SER A 39 -30.47 -9.62 25.53
N ASN A 40 -29.44 -8.91 26.00
CA ASN A 40 -28.15 -9.55 26.33
C ASN A 40 -28.13 -10.12 27.77
N GLN A 41 -28.33 -11.44 27.88
CA GLN A 41 -27.53 -12.29 28.78
C GLN A 41 -26.07 -12.32 28.28
N PRO A 42 -25.07 -12.61 29.13
CA PRO A 42 -23.66 -12.58 28.74
C PRO A 42 -23.33 -13.75 27.82
N THR A 43 -23.58 -13.60 26.52
CA THR A 43 -22.93 -14.40 25.50
C THR A 43 -21.55 -13.80 25.24
N THR A 44 -20.54 -14.63 25.40
CA THR A 44 -19.14 -14.37 25.08
C THR A 44 -19.05 -13.84 23.66
N ASN A 45 -18.95 -12.52 23.52
CA ASN A 45 -18.58 -11.91 22.27
C ASN A 45 -17.19 -12.45 21.92
N HIS A 46 -17.11 -13.25 20.86
CA HIS A 46 -15.89 -13.35 20.09
C HIS A 46 -15.59 -11.95 19.56
N GLN A 47 -14.95 -11.14 20.40
CA GLN A 47 -14.12 -10.05 19.95
C GLN A 47 -13.18 -10.68 18.94
N THR A 48 -13.35 -10.35 17.67
CA THR A 48 -12.24 -10.45 16.73
C THR A 48 -11.12 -9.66 17.40
N PRO A 49 -9.99 -10.29 17.75
CA PRO A 49 -8.95 -9.60 18.50
C PRO A 49 -8.62 -8.32 17.74
N PRO A 50 -8.50 -7.16 18.42
CA PRO A 50 -7.84 -6.02 17.82
C PRO A 50 -6.52 -6.57 17.29
N CYS A 51 -6.27 -6.42 16.00
CA CYS A 51 -5.04 -6.89 15.40
C CYS A 51 -3.91 -6.00 15.96
N GLN A 52 -3.46 -6.31 17.18
CA GLN A 52 -2.16 -5.91 17.69
C GLN A 52 -1.15 -6.70 16.86
N LYS A 53 -0.90 -6.24 15.63
CA LYS A 53 0.20 -6.72 14.81
C LYS A 53 1.49 -6.16 15.38
N SER A 54 1.92 -6.71 16.51
CA SER A 54 3.31 -6.63 16.95
C SER A 54 3.94 -8.02 16.96
N ARG A 55 3.65 -8.83 15.93
CA ARG A 55 4.53 -9.95 15.61
C ARG A 55 5.59 -9.40 14.67
N ASN A 56 6.79 -9.20 15.20
CA ASN A 56 7.97 -8.73 14.47
C ASN A 56 8.47 -9.73 13.40
N THR A 57 7.68 -10.77 13.10
CA THR A 57 8.04 -11.84 12.18
C THR A 57 6.78 -12.36 11.50
N CYS A 58 6.71 -12.16 10.19
CA CYS A 58 5.66 -12.67 9.30
C CYS A 58 5.75 -14.17 9.05
N ILE A 59 6.75 -14.87 9.58
CA ILE A 59 7.08 -16.26 9.26
C ILE A 59 6.80 -17.15 10.48
N SER A 60 6.12 -18.28 10.29
CA SER A 60 5.88 -19.23 11.37
C SER A 60 7.20 -19.84 11.88
N PRO A 61 7.31 -20.22 13.17
CA PRO A 61 8.43 -21.02 13.66
C PRO A 61 8.68 -22.24 12.77
N GLY A 62 9.92 -22.71 12.63
CA GLY A 62 10.23 -23.85 11.77
C GLY A 62 10.15 -23.57 10.26
N VAL A 63 10.00 -22.30 9.85
CA VAL A 63 10.09 -21.86 8.45
C VAL A 63 11.26 -20.87 8.32
N SER A 64 11.98 -20.91 7.21
CA SER A 64 13.14 -20.06 6.96
C SER A 64 13.17 -19.57 5.52
N VAL A 65 13.72 -18.38 5.31
CA VAL A 65 13.91 -17.82 3.97
C VAL A 65 15.29 -18.20 3.46
N TYR A 66 15.36 -18.60 2.21
CA TYR A 66 16.58 -18.96 1.49
C TYR A 66 16.68 -18.19 0.18
N PHE A 67 17.88 -18.07 -0.33
CA PHE A 67 18.16 -17.59 -1.69
C PHE A 67 18.83 -18.69 -2.49
N SER A 68 18.38 -18.89 -3.73
CA SER A 68 19.17 -19.60 -4.74
C SER A 68 19.12 -18.83 -6.07
N PRO A 69 20.14 -18.92 -6.93
CA PRO A 69 20.14 -18.22 -8.21
C PRO A 69 18.93 -18.56 -9.10
N GLU A 70 18.43 -19.79 -9.04
CA GLU A 70 17.35 -20.30 -9.89
C GLU A 70 15.96 -19.87 -9.39
N LYS A 71 15.77 -19.79 -8.07
CA LYS A 71 14.47 -19.51 -7.44
C LYS A 71 14.36 -18.10 -6.88
N GLY A 72 15.48 -17.38 -6.78
CA GLY A 72 15.58 -16.17 -5.97
C GLY A 72 15.28 -16.46 -4.50
N ARG A 73 14.64 -15.49 -3.84
CA ARG A 73 14.18 -15.63 -2.45
C ARG A 73 13.00 -16.60 -2.39
N HIS A 74 13.10 -17.62 -1.55
CA HIS A 74 12.07 -18.63 -1.36
C HIS A 74 11.99 -19.08 0.10
N ILE A 75 10.84 -19.60 0.51
CA ILE A 75 10.62 -20.11 1.87
C ILE A 75 10.76 -21.63 1.90
N LEU A 76 11.37 -22.15 2.95
CA LEU A 76 11.50 -23.58 3.22
C LEU A 76 10.95 -23.90 4.61
N ALA A 77 10.10 -24.93 4.69
CA ALA A 77 9.73 -25.54 5.96
C ALA A 77 10.87 -26.47 6.42
N MET A 78 11.40 -26.22 7.61
CA MET A 78 12.49 -26.98 8.23
C MET A 78 11.97 -28.16 9.05
N GLU A 79 10.65 -28.24 9.24
CA GLU A 79 9.94 -29.28 9.95
C GLU A 79 8.59 -29.54 9.28
N ASN A 80 7.94 -30.65 9.62
CA ASN A 80 6.61 -30.96 9.13
C ASN A 80 5.59 -29.95 9.66
N LYS A 81 4.80 -29.38 8.75
CA LYS A 81 3.71 -28.45 9.07
C LYS A 81 2.35 -29.11 8.83
N PRO A 82 1.42 -29.05 9.79
CA PRO A 82 0.07 -29.58 9.61
C PRO A 82 -0.69 -28.81 8.53
N ALA A 83 -1.58 -29.51 7.83
CA ALA A 83 -2.50 -28.91 6.88
C ALA A 83 -3.35 -27.83 7.59
N GLY A 84 -3.52 -26.69 6.92
CA GLY A 84 -4.20 -25.52 7.47
C GLY A 84 -3.32 -24.55 8.26
N GLU A 85 -2.06 -24.87 8.58
CA GLU A 85 -1.15 -23.92 9.22
C GLU A 85 -0.73 -22.80 8.26
N VAL A 86 -0.81 -21.56 8.73
CA VAL A 86 -0.29 -20.38 8.03
C VAL A 86 1.20 -20.27 8.31
N VAL A 87 2.02 -20.44 7.26
CA VAL A 87 3.49 -20.45 7.36
C VAL A 87 4.14 -19.10 7.09
N LEU A 88 3.41 -18.21 6.40
CA LEU A 88 3.80 -16.85 6.08
C LEU A 88 2.56 -15.96 6.10
N GLU A 89 2.63 -14.80 6.75
CA GLU A 89 1.65 -13.71 6.69
C GLU A 89 2.40 -12.39 6.47
N ASP A 90 2.41 -11.89 5.23
CA ASP A 90 3.15 -10.68 4.86
C ASP A 90 2.19 -9.50 4.61
N GLU A 91 2.58 -8.32 5.09
CA GLU A 91 1.82 -7.09 4.88
C GLU A 91 2.38 -6.32 3.69
N ALA A 92 1.51 -6.02 2.72
CA ALA A 92 1.91 -5.26 1.54
C ALA A 92 2.47 -3.89 1.94
N PHE A 93 3.70 -3.59 1.51
CA PHE A 93 4.30 -2.26 1.70
C PHE A 93 3.37 -1.16 1.17
N CYS A 94 2.70 -1.40 0.04
CA CYS A 94 1.77 -0.45 -0.54
C CYS A 94 0.73 -1.19 -1.38
N CYS A 95 -0.47 -0.65 -1.50
CA CYS A 95 -1.52 -1.18 -2.36
C CYS A 95 -2.31 -0.07 -3.05
N VAL A 96 -2.93 -0.43 -4.18
CA VAL A 96 -3.92 0.37 -4.89
C VAL A 96 -5.09 -0.53 -5.23
N LEU A 97 -6.30 0.01 -5.19
CA LEU A 97 -7.49 -0.73 -5.60
C LEU A 97 -7.50 -0.84 -7.14
N ILE A 98 -7.64 -2.05 -7.66
CA ILE A 98 -7.78 -2.28 -9.10
C ILE A 98 -9.22 -1.90 -9.47
N PRO A 99 -9.44 -0.91 -10.36
CA PRO A 99 -10.79 -0.55 -10.79
C PRO A 99 -11.47 -1.76 -11.45
N SER A 100 -12.73 -2.04 -11.10
CA SER A 100 -13.49 -3.07 -11.81
C SER A 100 -13.65 -2.70 -13.28
N THR A 101 -12.98 -3.44 -14.16
CA THR A 101 -13.19 -3.34 -15.61
C THR A 101 -14.43 -4.15 -15.95
N ASN A 102 -15.62 -3.55 -15.83
CA ASN A 102 -16.84 -4.21 -16.28
C ASN A 102 -16.74 -4.45 -17.80
N LYS A 103 -16.39 -5.69 -18.18
CA LYS A 103 -16.62 -6.22 -19.52
C LYS A 103 -18.13 -6.23 -19.75
N ALA A 104 -18.58 -5.43 -20.70
CA ALA A 104 -19.88 -5.50 -21.36
C ALA A 104 -21.15 -5.60 -20.47
N GLY A 105 -21.91 -4.51 -20.39
CA GLY A 105 -23.38 -4.60 -20.44
C GLY A 105 -24.14 -4.93 -19.16
N LYS A 106 -23.51 -5.06 -17.99
CA LYS A 106 -24.23 -5.09 -16.72
C LYS A 106 -24.06 -3.77 -15.97
N MET A 107 -25.08 -2.95 -16.06
CA MET A 107 -25.20 -1.62 -15.45
C MET A 107 -25.23 -1.66 -13.90
N PHE A 108 -25.13 -2.84 -13.27
CA PHE A 108 -25.31 -3.05 -11.83
C PHE A 108 -24.47 -4.19 -11.21
N ASP A 109 -23.33 -4.58 -11.79
CA ASP A 109 -22.46 -5.58 -11.13
C ASP A 109 -21.51 -4.89 -10.13
N THR A 110 -21.76 -5.15 -8.84
CA THR A 110 -20.89 -4.95 -7.66
C THR A 110 -19.82 -3.86 -7.79
N GLU A 111 -20.26 -2.60 -7.81
CA GLU A 111 -19.38 -1.43 -7.66
C GLU A 111 -18.38 -1.66 -6.52
N ASP A 112 -17.08 -1.46 -6.80
CA ASP A 112 -15.93 -1.75 -5.95
C ASP A 112 -16.12 -1.45 -4.45
N ARG A 113 -16.68 -2.39 -3.68
CA ARG A 113 -17.01 -2.21 -2.25
C ARG A 113 -15.78 -2.25 -1.34
N HIS A 114 -14.65 -1.73 -1.79
CA HIS A 114 -13.39 -1.74 -1.05
C HIS A 114 -12.91 -0.32 -0.73
N CYS A 115 -12.32 -0.18 0.44
CA CYS A 115 -11.65 1.05 0.85
C CYS A 115 -10.38 1.29 0.01
N HIS A 116 -10.16 2.52 -0.47
CA HIS A 116 -8.97 2.89 -1.26
C HIS A 116 -7.69 3.04 -0.42
N HIS A 117 -7.80 2.91 0.91
CA HIS A 117 -6.69 2.90 1.86
C HIS A 117 -6.34 1.48 2.32
N CYS A 118 -7.27 0.79 2.98
CA CYS A 118 -7.02 -0.51 3.61
C CYS A 118 -7.55 -1.71 2.82
N LEU A 119 -8.20 -1.50 1.68
CA LEU A 119 -8.85 -2.54 0.87
C LEU A 119 -9.98 -3.32 1.56
N ASN A 120 -10.30 -3.05 2.83
CA ASN A 120 -11.42 -3.71 3.50
C ASN A 120 -12.75 -3.42 2.81
N GLN A 121 -13.63 -4.42 2.83
CA GLN A 121 -14.99 -4.23 2.36
C GLN A 121 -15.79 -3.34 3.30
N SER A 122 -16.63 -2.49 2.72
CA SER A 122 -17.61 -1.71 3.50
C SER A 122 -18.90 -1.53 2.69
N LEU A 123 -20.00 -1.35 3.41
CA LEU A 123 -21.28 -0.94 2.85
C LEU A 123 -21.53 0.56 3.01
N SER A 124 -20.76 1.22 3.88
CA SER A 124 -20.80 2.67 4.11
C SER A 124 -19.41 3.26 3.88
N PHE A 125 -19.33 4.23 2.99
CA PHE A 125 -18.07 4.87 2.62
C PHE A 125 -18.07 6.37 2.91
N VAL A 126 -16.89 6.88 3.23
CA VAL A 126 -16.58 8.31 3.31
C VAL A 126 -15.88 8.69 2.00
N PRO A 127 -16.43 9.63 1.22
CA PRO A 127 -15.75 10.12 0.03
C PRO A 127 -14.61 11.08 0.40
N CYS A 128 -13.66 11.24 -0.51
CA CYS A 128 -12.79 12.42 -0.49
C CYS A 128 -13.64 13.67 -0.79
N PRO A 129 -13.47 14.79 -0.08
CA PRO A 129 -14.19 16.02 -0.39
C PRO A 129 -13.68 16.71 -1.67
N ASN A 130 -12.49 16.33 -2.15
CA ASN A 130 -11.79 17.00 -3.25
C ASN A 130 -11.83 16.22 -4.57
N CYS A 131 -12.33 14.99 -4.57
CA CYS A 131 -12.46 14.19 -5.78
C CYS A 131 -13.60 13.16 -5.70
N SER A 132 -14.05 12.68 -6.85
CA SER A 132 -15.16 11.73 -6.95
C SER A 132 -14.74 10.26 -7.05
N TYR A 133 -13.44 9.96 -7.11
CA TYR A 133 -12.96 8.62 -7.49
C TYR A 133 -12.53 7.72 -6.32
N VAL A 134 -12.12 8.27 -5.17
CA VAL A 134 -11.75 7.45 -3.99
C VAL A 134 -12.83 7.45 -2.92
N ARG A 135 -12.87 6.33 -2.19
CA ARG A 135 -13.75 6.13 -1.05
C ARG A 135 -13.07 5.34 0.06
N TYR A 136 -13.43 5.64 1.31
CA TYR A 136 -12.80 5.06 2.51
C TYR A 136 -13.84 4.41 3.42
N CYS A 137 -13.50 3.32 4.10
CA CYS A 137 -14.44 2.65 5.03
C CYS A 137 -14.77 3.49 6.27
N GLY A 138 -13.98 4.53 6.57
CA GLY A 138 -14.17 5.38 7.74
C GLY A 138 -13.31 6.64 7.67
N GLU A 139 -13.55 7.55 8.61
CA GLU A 139 -12.86 8.85 8.70
C GLU A 139 -11.36 8.69 8.96
N SER A 140 -10.95 7.68 9.73
CA SER A 140 -9.54 7.34 9.97
C SER A 140 -8.82 7.04 8.65
N CYS A 141 -9.30 6.06 7.89
CA CYS A 141 -8.73 5.71 6.58
C CYS A 141 -8.71 6.89 5.60
N ARG A 142 -9.69 7.80 5.67
CA ARG A 142 -9.69 9.02 4.84
C ARG A 142 -8.55 9.96 5.23
N LYS A 143 -8.40 10.26 6.52
CA LYS A 143 -7.35 11.13 7.06
C LYS A 143 -5.97 10.52 6.84
N ASP A 144 -5.79 9.26 7.21
CA ASP A 144 -4.52 8.54 7.05
C ASP A 144 -4.07 8.55 5.59
N ALA A 145 -4.98 8.24 4.64
CA ALA A 145 -4.66 8.29 3.22
C ALA A 145 -4.29 9.72 2.77
N TRP A 146 -5.03 10.73 3.21
CA TRP A 146 -4.77 12.13 2.87
C TRP A 146 -3.37 12.57 3.30
N GLU A 147 -3.03 12.32 4.56
CA GLU A 147 -1.74 12.68 5.16
C GLU A 147 -0.55 12.00 4.45
N HIS A 148 -0.71 10.74 4.02
CA HIS A 148 0.42 9.95 3.52
C HIS A 148 0.62 9.99 2.00
N TRP A 149 -0.44 10.08 1.19
CA TRP A 149 -0.29 10.05 -0.28
C TRP A 149 -1.42 10.73 -1.05
N HIS A 150 -2.67 10.62 -0.59
CA HIS A 150 -3.82 11.01 -1.39
C HIS A 150 -3.87 12.51 -1.66
N GLN A 151 -3.35 13.37 -0.77
CA GLN A 151 -3.28 14.81 -1.05
C GLN A 151 -2.52 15.15 -2.35
N TRP A 152 -1.51 14.36 -2.72
CA TRP A 152 -0.75 14.52 -3.96
C TRP A 152 -1.33 13.71 -5.12
N GLU A 153 -1.98 12.59 -4.84
CA GLU A 153 -2.68 11.81 -5.89
C GLU A 153 -3.99 12.47 -6.34
N CYS A 154 -4.68 13.18 -5.43
CA CYS A 154 -5.99 13.80 -5.62
C CYS A 154 -6.09 14.66 -6.90
N PRO A 155 -5.22 15.65 -7.11
CA PRO A 155 -5.30 16.53 -8.28
C PRO A 155 -4.95 15.82 -9.60
N VAL A 156 -4.20 14.72 -9.56
CA VAL A 156 -3.75 13.96 -10.74
C VAL A 156 -4.51 12.64 -10.92
N GLY A 157 -5.65 12.47 -10.25
CA GLY A 157 -6.40 11.21 -10.26
C GLY A 157 -6.78 10.71 -11.65
N ALA A 158 -7.14 11.62 -12.56
CA ALA A 158 -7.45 11.27 -13.95
C ALA A 158 -6.20 10.77 -14.70
N ASP A 159 -5.04 11.39 -14.47
CA ASP A 159 -3.75 10.96 -15.02
C ASP A 159 -3.40 9.55 -14.49
N LEU A 160 -3.55 9.33 -13.19
CA LEU A 160 -3.29 8.02 -12.57
C LEU A 160 -4.19 6.91 -13.12
N LEU A 161 -5.47 7.22 -13.37
CA LEU A 161 -6.40 6.28 -14.01
C LEU A 161 -5.97 5.95 -15.44
N ALA A 162 -5.54 6.94 -16.22
CA ALA A 162 -5.10 6.77 -17.60
C ALA A 162 -3.78 6.00 -17.70
N ILE A 163 -2.83 6.26 -16.79
CA ILE A 163 -1.55 5.55 -16.70
C ILE A 163 -1.77 4.09 -16.25
N GLY A 164 -2.80 3.86 -15.45
CA GLY A 164 -3.19 2.54 -14.95
C GLY A 164 -2.53 2.15 -13.63
N VAL A 165 -2.94 0.99 -13.13
CA VAL A 165 -2.66 0.52 -11.75
C VAL A 165 -1.18 0.48 -11.39
N PHE A 166 -0.28 0.19 -12.34
CA PHE A 166 1.16 0.14 -12.07
C PHE A 166 1.78 1.53 -11.90
N GLY A 167 1.36 2.52 -12.67
CA GLY A 167 1.83 3.89 -12.46
C GLY A 167 1.30 4.46 -11.15
N HIS A 168 0.04 4.19 -10.81
CA HIS A 168 -0.54 4.58 -9.54
C HIS A 168 0.20 3.95 -8.36
N LEU A 169 0.39 2.63 -8.38
CA LEU A 169 1.13 1.94 -7.31
C LEU A 169 2.57 2.43 -7.21
N ALA A 170 3.25 2.65 -8.34
CA ALA A 170 4.63 3.12 -8.37
C ALA A 170 4.79 4.51 -7.74
N LEU A 171 3.88 5.45 -8.05
CA LEU A 171 3.87 6.77 -7.42
C LEU A 171 3.64 6.63 -5.91
N ARG A 172 2.63 5.84 -5.51
CA ARG A 172 2.28 5.68 -4.09
C ARG A 172 3.42 5.05 -3.28
N VAL A 173 4.11 4.06 -3.85
CA VAL A 173 5.32 3.47 -3.24
C VAL A 173 6.38 4.55 -3.00
N ALA A 174 6.64 5.40 -3.98
CA ALA A 174 7.63 6.48 -3.86
C ALA A 174 7.22 7.53 -2.82
N LEU A 175 5.94 7.94 -2.79
CA LEU A 175 5.39 8.85 -1.78
C LEU A 175 5.53 8.25 -0.36
N LYS A 176 5.14 6.98 -0.18
CA LYS A 176 5.21 6.29 1.11
C LYS A 176 6.64 6.14 1.61
N ALA A 177 7.58 5.81 0.72
CA ALA A 177 8.99 5.61 1.04
C ALA A 177 9.65 6.91 1.56
N GLY A 178 9.48 8.03 0.85
CA GLY A 178 10.11 9.28 1.24
C GLY A 178 11.60 9.36 0.88
N GLN A 179 12.16 10.57 0.92
CA GLN A 179 13.52 10.84 0.45
C GLN A 179 14.59 10.18 1.31
N ASN A 180 14.42 10.19 2.64
CA ASN A 180 15.40 9.65 3.60
C ASN A 180 15.60 8.14 3.41
N GLU A 181 14.50 7.38 3.31
CA GLU A 181 14.56 5.93 3.06
C GLU A 181 15.21 5.63 1.72
N VAL A 182 14.85 6.38 0.67
CA VAL A 182 15.41 6.23 -0.68
C VAL A 182 16.91 6.50 -0.70
N LYS A 183 17.37 7.57 -0.04
CA LYS A 183 18.80 7.88 0.09
C LYS A 183 19.53 6.77 0.85
N ARG A 184 18.96 6.31 1.97
CA ARG A 184 19.56 5.24 2.79
C ARG A 184 19.79 3.97 1.97
N VAL A 185 18.75 3.45 1.31
CA VAL A 185 18.90 2.19 0.54
C VAL A 185 19.82 2.34 -0.67
N LYS A 186 19.84 3.51 -1.34
CA LYS A 186 20.77 3.78 -2.45
C LYS A 186 22.23 3.81 -1.99
N ASN A 187 22.49 4.41 -0.84
CA ASN A 187 23.84 4.50 -0.27
C ASN A 187 24.36 3.12 0.16
N SER A 188 23.52 2.30 0.80
CA SER A 188 23.87 0.91 1.13
C SER A 188 24.25 0.10 -0.13
N THR A 189 23.43 0.16 -1.19
CA THR A 189 23.74 -0.57 -2.44
C THR A 189 24.97 -0.03 -3.18
N SER A 190 25.33 1.25 -2.99
CA SER A 190 26.52 1.83 -3.62
C SER A 190 27.82 1.41 -2.91
N GLN A 191 27.77 1.16 -1.60
CA GLN A 191 28.87 0.61 -0.80
C GLN A 191 29.03 -0.92 -1.02
N ASP A 192 27.93 -1.62 -1.29
CA ASP A 192 27.90 -3.07 -1.61
C ASP A 192 28.36 -3.43 -3.04
N ASN A 193 28.91 -2.47 -3.80
CA ASN A 193 29.68 -2.79 -5.01
C ASN A 193 30.96 -3.59 -4.71
N VAL A 194 31.26 -3.81 -3.42
CA VAL A 194 32.16 -4.87 -2.96
C VAL A 194 31.31 -6.12 -2.69
N THR A 195 31.21 -6.96 -3.71
CA THR A 195 31.02 -8.43 -3.60
C THR A 195 29.59 -8.96 -3.49
N CYS A 196 28.80 -8.80 -4.56
CA CYS A 196 28.11 -9.99 -5.11
C CYS A 196 29.07 -10.68 -6.11
N SER A 197 30.33 -10.81 -5.72
CA SER A 197 31.29 -11.65 -6.42
C SER A 197 30.86 -13.07 -6.11
N SER A 198 30.20 -13.68 -7.09
CA SER A 198 30.62 -15.01 -7.54
C SER A 198 30.83 -16.05 -6.44
N ASN A 199 29.89 -16.19 -5.50
CA ASN A 199 29.70 -17.48 -4.86
C ASN A 199 28.96 -18.34 -5.87
N LYS A 200 29.75 -18.92 -6.80
CA LYS A 200 29.39 -20.01 -7.71
C LYS A 200 29.13 -21.30 -6.92
N SER A 201 28.37 -21.23 -5.84
CA SER A 201 27.82 -22.41 -5.20
C SER A 201 26.35 -22.44 -5.52
N ASP A 202 25.91 -23.46 -6.25
CA ASP A 202 24.49 -23.74 -6.52
C ASP A 202 23.69 -24.11 -5.24
N SER A 203 24.29 -23.92 -4.07
CA SER A 203 23.72 -24.28 -2.78
C SER A 203 22.86 -23.13 -2.24
N PRO A 204 21.63 -23.42 -1.75
CA PRO A 204 20.77 -22.42 -1.14
C PRO A 204 21.43 -21.75 0.08
N VAL A 205 21.44 -20.42 0.12
CA VAL A 205 21.93 -19.63 1.26
C VAL A 205 20.76 -19.27 2.15
N LYS A 206 20.86 -19.55 3.46
CA LYS A 206 19.84 -19.16 4.43
C LYS A 206 19.93 -17.66 4.69
N LEU A 207 18.84 -16.94 4.49
CA LEU A 207 18.74 -15.51 4.76
C LEU A 207 18.40 -15.27 6.23
N SER A 208 19.01 -14.23 6.80
CA SER A 208 18.62 -13.77 8.14
C SER A 208 17.29 -13.03 8.06
N LEU A 209 16.44 -13.14 9.08
CA LEU A 209 15.33 -12.21 9.21
C LEU A 209 15.92 -10.88 9.68
N GLY A 210 15.69 -9.82 8.91
CA GLY A 210 16.21 -8.51 9.27
C GLY A 210 15.65 -8.07 10.62
N ASP A 211 16.54 -7.73 11.55
CA ASP A 211 16.17 -7.03 12.77
C ASP A 211 16.14 -5.52 12.44
N PRO A 212 14.99 -4.83 12.53
CA PRO A 212 14.91 -3.42 12.19
C PRO A 212 15.80 -2.51 13.06
N TYR A 213 16.41 -3.03 14.13
CA TYR A 213 17.27 -2.29 15.06
C TYR A 213 18.76 -2.63 14.97
N ARG A 214 19.19 -3.55 14.10
CA ARG A 214 20.60 -3.95 14.01
C ARG A 214 21.23 -3.38 12.74
N GLU A 215 22.10 -2.37 12.92
CA GLU A 215 23.01 -1.87 11.90
C GLU A 215 24.05 -2.96 11.56
N SER A 216 23.67 -3.89 10.68
CA SER A 216 24.58 -4.84 10.05
C SER A 216 24.79 -4.42 8.60
N SER A 217 26.05 -4.38 8.16
CA SER A 217 26.46 -3.88 6.84
C SER A 217 25.92 -4.70 5.67
N ASP A 218 25.53 -5.96 5.87
CA ASP A 218 25.25 -6.88 4.78
C ASP A 218 23.74 -7.11 4.64
N HIS A 219 23.03 -6.08 4.14
CA HIS A 219 21.58 -6.13 3.95
C HIS A 219 21.12 -6.98 2.77
N ALA A 220 22.03 -7.46 1.92
CA ALA A 220 21.73 -8.33 0.77
C ALA A 220 21.14 -9.69 1.22
N ASP A 221 21.55 -10.17 2.39
CA ASP A 221 21.20 -11.50 2.90
C ASP A 221 20.03 -11.50 3.90
N CYS A 222 19.22 -10.43 3.92
CA CYS A 222 18.12 -10.28 4.88
C CYS A 222 16.74 -10.27 4.22
N TYR A 223 15.76 -10.92 4.86
CA TYR A 223 14.34 -10.71 4.55
C TYR A 223 13.83 -9.49 5.33
N HIS A 224 13.37 -8.49 4.58
CA HIS A 224 13.09 -7.14 5.07
C HIS A 224 11.59 -6.83 5.25
N GLY A 225 10.72 -7.85 5.14
CA GLY A 225 9.26 -7.74 5.34
C GLY A 225 8.62 -6.55 4.63
N SER A 226 7.74 -5.85 5.35
CA SER A 226 6.99 -4.68 4.87
C SER A 226 7.81 -3.37 4.86
N SER A 227 9.13 -3.43 4.83
CA SER A 227 9.99 -2.23 4.75
C SER A 227 10.24 -1.82 3.29
N TYR A 228 10.67 -0.56 3.10
CA TYR A 228 11.03 -0.09 1.77
C TYR A 228 12.23 -0.84 1.17
N MET A 229 13.18 -1.30 2.00
CA MET A 229 14.33 -2.07 1.52
C MET A 229 13.91 -3.40 0.88
N GLY A 230 12.90 -4.07 1.46
CA GLY A 230 12.36 -5.32 0.90
C GLY A 230 11.77 -5.15 -0.50
N ILE A 231 11.13 -4.01 -0.74
CA ILE A 231 10.60 -3.63 -2.06
C ILE A 231 11.72 -3.17 -2.98
N TYR A 232 12.65 -2.35 -2.49
CA TYR A 232 13.77 -1.85 -3.28
C TYR A 232 14.65 -3.00 -3.79
N SER A 233 14.86 -4.05 -2.99
CA SER A 233 15.71 -5.18 -3.35
C SER A 233 15.10 -6.13 -4.40
N LEU A 234 13.81 -5.97 -4.76
CA LEU A 234 13.20 -6.78 -5.83
C LEU A 234 13.82 -6.43 -7.19
N LEU A 235 14.16 -7.46 -7.98
CA LEU A 235 14.80 -7.27 -9.27
C LEU A 235 13.80 -6.68 -10.28
N PRO A 236 14.14 -5.55 -10.94
CA PRO A 236 13.24 -4.94 -11.90
C PRO A 236 13.36 -5.52 -13.32
N HIS A 237 14.34 -6.40 -13.57
CA HIS A 237 14.63 -7.04 -14.87
C HIS A 237 14.65 -6.06 -16.06
N VAL A 238 15.08 -4.82 -15.82
CA VAL A 238 15.02 -3.71 -16.80
C VAL A 238 15.78 -4.03 -18.09
N ALA A 239 16.86 -4.82 -18.01
CA ALA A 239 17.65 -5.26 -19.16
C ALA A 239 16.85 -6.12 -20.16
N GLN A 240 15.74 -6.73 -19.72
CA GLN A 240 14.86 -7.55 -20.58
C GLN A 240 13.72 -6.74 -21.20
N HIS A 241 13.51 -5.48 -20.78
CA HIS A 241 12.48 -4.62 -21.37
C HIS A 241 12.98 -4.04 -22.71
N SER A 242 12.06 -3.84 -23.66
CA SER A 242 12.40 -3.19 -24.93
C SER A 242 12.76 -1.70 -24.73
N PRO A 243 13.61 -1.12 -25.59
CA PRO A 243 13.89 0.32 -25.58
C PRO A 243 12.62 1.18 -25.69
N SER A 244 11.63 0.73 -26.48
CA SER A 244 10.33 1.38 -26.60
C SER A 244 9.55 1.39 -25.28
N SER A 245 9.63 0.31 -24.50
CA SER A 245 9.02 0.24 -23.17
C SER A 245 9.72 1.21 -22.22
N HIS A 246 11.05 1.27 -22.22
CA HIS A 246 11.80 2.21 -21.38
C HIS A 246 11.40 3.65 -21.67
N PHE A 247 11.38 4.02 -22.95
CA PHE A 247 10.99 5.36 -23.38
C PHE A 247 9.57 5.72 -22.93
N LEU A 248 8.60 4.82 -23.17
CA LEU A 248 7.21 5.06 -22.80
C LEU A 248 7.04 5.24 -21.29
N LEU A 249 7.64 4.35 -20.49
CA LEU A 249 7.57 4.44 -19.02
C LEU A 249 8.24 5.71 -18.50
N ALA A 250 9.41 6.07 -19.05
CA ALA A 250 10.15 7.26 -18.65
C ALA A 250 9.39 8.55 -18.97
N ILE A 251 8.86 8.68 -20.18
CA ILE A 251 8.04 9.85 -20.57
C ILE A 251 6.76 9.92 -19.75
N THR A 252 6.07 8.79 -19.56
CA THR A 252 4.84 8.73 -18.75
C THR A 252 5.09 9.23 -17.33
N MET A 253 6.16 8.73 -16.68
CA MET A 253 6.48 9.14 -15.32
C MET A 253 7.01 10.58 -15.24
N ALA A 254 7.75 11.04 -16.24
CA ALA A 254 8.22 12.43 -16.31
C ALA A 254 7.05 13.42 -16.47
N VAL A 255 6.04 13.07 -17.26
CA VAL A 255 4.81 13.86 -17.42
C VAL A 255 4.02 13.86 -16.11
N LEU A 256 3.80 12.69 -15.49
CA LEU A 256 3.12 12.60 -14.19
C LEU A 256 3.84 13.42 -13.13
N TYR A 257 5.18 13.31 -13.03
CA TYR A 257 5.98 14.08 -12.09
C TYR A 257 5.82 15.58 -12.32
N ARG A 258 5.80 16.05 -13.57
CA ARG A 258 5.55 17.45 -13.89
C ARG A 258 4.14 17.90 -13.45
N ARG A 259 3.13 17.05 -13.59
CA ARG A 259 1.76 17.34 -13.12
C ARG A 259 1.67 17.43 -11.59
N LEU A 260 2.47 16.65 -10.86
CA LEU A 260 2.57 16.79 -9.40
C LEU A 260 3.12 18.15 -8.98
N GLN A 261 3.93 18.79 -9.84
CA GLN A 261 4.52 20.10 -9.56
C GLN A 261 3.51 21.26 -9.57
N ASP A 262 2.29 21.02 -10.06
CA ASP A 262 1.18 21.97 -9.98
C ASP A 262 0.66 22.12 -8.53
N GLY A 263 1.02 21.19 -7.63
CA GLY A 263 0.69 21.22 -6.20
C GLY A 263 1.91 21.39 -5.29
N PRO A 264 1.72 21.41 -3.95
CA PRO A 264 2.82 21.49 -3.02
C PRO A 264 3.69 20.22 -3.05
N PRO A 265 5.01 20.33 -2.81
CA PRO A 265 5.88 19.17 -2.74
C PRO A 265 5.49 18.25 -1.57
N PRO A 266 5.71 16.92 -1.66
CA PRO A 266 5.42 16.04 -0.55
C PRO A 266 6.33 16.26 0.66
N ASP A 267 5.76 16.24 1.87
CA ASP A 267 6.50 16.54 3.10
C ASP A 267 7.72 15.62 3.30
N LYS A 268 7.55 14.31 3.05
CA LYS A 268 8.65 13.32 3.11
C LYS A 268 9.72 13.51 2.04
N TRP A 269 9.50 14.42 1.08
CA TRP A 269 10.38 14.74 -0.02
C TRP A 269 10.91 16.19 0.04
N ALA A 270 10.40 17.00 0.95
CA ALA A 270 10.95 18.30 1.31
C ALA A 270 12.22 18.11 2.17
N SER A 271 13.33 18.71 1.75
CA SER A 271 14.58 18.69 2.54
C SER A 271 14.41 19.51 3.82
N CYS A 272 14.89 19.01 4.96
CA CYS A 272 14.95 19.76 6.21
C CYS A 272 16.11 20.79 6.22
N GLU A 273 17.08 20.68 5.31
CA GLU A 273 18.34 21.44 5.37
C GLU A 273 18.29 22.77 4.60
N ASP A 274 17.27 23.01 3.78
CA ASP A 274 17.18 24.25 3.01
C ASP A 274 16.35 25.32 3.73
N LYS A 275 17.03 26.41 4.09
CA LYS A 275 16.42 27.70 4.50
C LYS A 275 15.72 28.41 3.32
N GLY A 276 15.17 27.67 2.38
CA GLY A 276 14.41 28.17 1.25
C GLY A 276 12.96 28.49 1.63
N VAL A 277 12.24 29.14 0.71
CA VAL A 277 10.81 29.39 0.86
C VAL A 277 10.08 28.05 0.95
N SER A 278 9.56 27.73 2.13
CA SER A 278 8.72 26.56 2.39
C SER A 278 7.61 26.46 1.32
N GLY A 279 7.51 25.31 0.65
CA GLY A 279 6.42 25.03 -0.30
C GLY A 279 6.78 25.07 -1.80
N THR A 280 8.04 25.21 -2.20
CA THR A 280 8.46 25.16 -3.63
C THR A 280 9.25 23.88 -3.96
N TRP A 281 9.02 23.32 -5.16
CA TRP A 281 9.75 22.16 -5.67
C TRP A 281 11.23 22.48 -5.90
N GLN A 282 12.11 21.64 -5.35
CA GLN A 282 13.56 21.77 -5.49
C GLN A 282 14.14 20.70 -6.44
N PRO A 283 15.30 20.94 -7.09
CA PRO A 283 15.93 19.97 -8.01
C PRO A 283 16.18 18.59 -7.39
N GLU A 284 16.45 18.51 -6.09
CA GLU A 284 16.69 17.28 -5.33
C GLU A 284 15.43 16.39 -5.26
N MET A 285 14.25 16.98 -5.47
CA MET A 285 12.96 16.30 -5.51
C MET A 285 12.74 15.52 -6.81
N ASN A 286 13.59 15.73 -7.84
CA ASN A 286 13.56 14.92 -9.07
C ASN A 286 13.75 13.43 -8.78
N MET A 287 14.33 13.10 -7.61
CA MET A 287 14.45 11.73 -7.14
C MET A 287 13.09 11.06 -6.88
N LEU A 288 12.00 11.82 -6.63
CA LEU A 288 10.65 11.27 -6.52
C LEU A 288 10.22 10.62 -7.85
N GLY A 289 10.32 11.37 -8.95
CA GLY A 289 10.01 10.88 -10.29
C GLY A 289 10.90 9.71 -10.70
N ALA A 290 12.19 9.77 -10.40
CA ALA A 290 13.13 8.67 -10.68
C ALA A 290 12.80 7.40 -9.86
N THR A 291 12.44 7.55 -8.59
CA THR A 291 12.04 6.43 -7.72
C THR A 291 10.71 5.82 -8.20
N ALA A 292 9.72 6.64 -8.52
CA ALA A 292 8.47 6.16 -9.09
C ALA A 292 8.69 5.44 -10.43
N LEU A 293 9.56 5.96 -11.31
CA LEU A 293 9.90 5.30 -12.57
C LEU A 293 10.53 3.92 -12.34
N ARG A 294 11.48 3.83 -11.40
CA ARG A 294 12.11 2.56 -11.00
C ARG A 294 11.06 1.54 -10.58
N HIS A 295 10.12 1.92 -9.71
CA HIS A 295 9.05 1.03 -9.27
C HIS A 295 8.07 0.68 -10.39
N MET A 296 7.76 1.62 -11.29
CA MET A 296 6.91 1.34 -12.44
C MET A 296 7.53 0.28 -13.37
N MET A 297 8.84 0.32 -13.58
CA MET A 297 9.57 -0.73 -14.30
C MET A 297 9.56 -2.05 -13.53
N GLN A 298 9.77 -2.00 -12.22
CA GLN A 298 9.83 -3.17 -11.33
C GLN A 298 8.50 -3.93 -11.21
N LEU A 299 7.38 -3.22 -11.19
CA LEU A 299 6.05 -3.80 -10.97
C LEU A 299 5.61 -4.75 -12.10
N ARG A 300 6.22 -4.68 -13.29
CA ARG A 300 5.93 -5.61 -14.40
C ARG A 300 6.11 -7.09 -14.03
N CYS A 301 7.01 -7.38 -13.09
CA CYS A 301 7.30 -8.73 -12.60
C CYS A 301 7.09 -8.88 -11.08
N ASN A 302 6.74 -7.81 -10.37
CA ASN A 302 6.66 -7.78 -8.90
C ASN A 302 5.34 -7.23 -8.36
N ALA A 303 4.29 -7.09 -9.18
CA ALA A 303 3.01 -6.49 -8.76
C ALA A 303 2.10 -7.40 -7.92
N GLN A 304 2.49 -8.66 -7.67
CA GLN A 304 1.73 -9.58 -6.84
C GLN A 304 2.29 -9.60 -5.42
N ALA A 305 1.41 -9.45 -4.43
CA ALA A 305 1.74 -9.66 -3.03
C ALA A 305 1.19 -11.02 -2.59
N VAL A 306 2.01 -11.81 -1.91
CA VAL A 306 1.57 -13.01 -1.20
C VAL A 306 1.26 -12.58 0.23
N THR A 307 -0.02 -12.43 0.55
CA THR A 307 -0.43 -11.95 1.88
C THR A 307 -0.50 -13.06 2.92
N ALA A 308 -0.78 -14.29 2.49
CA ALA A 308 -0.74 -15.47 3.34
C ALA A 308 -0.39 -16.73 2.54
N VAL A 309 0.39 -17.64 3.14
CA VAL A 309 0.64 -18.99 2.61
C VAL A 309 0.19 -20.02 3.64
N MET A 310 -0.67 -20.94 3.22
CA MET A 310 -1.23 -22.00 4.05
C MET A 310 -0.84 -23.37 3.50
N VAL A 311 -0.48 -24.28 4.40
CA VAL A 311 -0.19 -25.67 4.04
C VAL A 311 -1.48 -26.36 3.62
N LYS A 312 -1.45 -27.06 2.48
CA LYS A 312 -2.59 -27.84 1.97
C LYS A 312 -2.68 -29.20 2.62
#